data_AF-A0A2D4GMU4-F1
#
_entry.id   AF-A0A2D4GMU4-F1
#
_cell.length_a   1.000
_cell.length_b   1.000
_cell.length_c   1.000
_cell.angle_alpha   90.00
_cell.angle_beta   90.00
_cell.angle_gamma   90.00
#
_symmetry.space_group_name_H-M   'P 1'
#
loop_
_entity.id
_entity.type
_entity.pdbx_description
1 polymer ?
#
loop_
_entity_poly.entity_id
_entity_poly.type
_entity_poly.pdbx_seq_one_letter_code
_entity_poly.pdbx_strand_id
1 'polypeptide(L)'
;SVYREAATVDCNDLFISTVPEKLPEGTQILLLQSNNIVKVEQSELDYLKNLTELDLSQNSFSDIWDFGLKNMPHLLSLHLEENQLAELPDNSFSSLANLQELYLNHNQIRRISPQAFLGLGNLLRLHLNSNFLRTIDSRWFQVLPSLEILMIGGNKVDAILDMNFRALSNLRSLVLAGMNLREISDYALVGLKNLESLSFYDNNLISVPKRALQQVPGLKFLDLN
;
A
#
# COMPACT_ATOMS: atom_id res chain seq x y z
N SER A 1 29.32 4.83 15.90
CA SER A 1 27.87 4.89 16.14
C SER A 1 27.44 3.53 16.61
N VAL A 2 26.85 3.45 17.81
CA VAL A 2 26.30 2.18 18.30
C VAL A 2 24.98 2.00 17.56
N TYR A 3 24.96 1.13 16.54
CA TYR A 3 23.70 0.59 16.04
C TYR A 3 23.05 -0.13 17.22
N ARG A 4 22.07 0.50 17.86
CA ARG A 4 21.17 -0.23 18.75
C ARG A 4 20.19 -0.93 17.82
N GLU A 5 20.22 -2.25 17.82
CA GLU A 5 19.16 -3.05 17.20
C GLU A 5 17.81 -2.58 17.75
N ALA A 6 16.82 -2.43 16.87
CA ALA A 6 15.48 -2.09 17.29
C ALA A 6 14.96 -3.18 18.23
N ALA A 7 14.18 -2.79 19.24
CA ALA A 7 13.60 -3.76 20.16
C ALA A 7 12.50 -4.57 19.44
N THR A 8 12.85 -5.76 18.98
CA THR A 8 11.97 -6.62 18.19
C THR A 8 11.35 -7.72 19.04
N VAL A 9 10.04 -7.92 18.89
CA VAL A 9 9.32 -9.09 19.36
C VAL A 9 8.89 -9.90 18.15
N ASP A 10 9.38 -11.13 18.07
CA ASP A 10 9.04 -12.06 16.99
C ASP A 10 8.04 -13.09 17.50
N CYS A 11 6.84 -13.09 16.92
CA CYS A 11 5.74 -14.02 17.20
C CYS A 11 5.26 -14.70 15.91
N ASN A 12 6.14 -14.85 14.92
CA ASN A 12 5.82 -15.42 13.62
C ASN A 12 5.58 -16.94 13.69
N ASP A 13 4.67 -17.46 12.86
CA ASP A 13 4.46 -18.90 12.66
C ASP A 13 4.20 -19.67 13.97
N LEU A 14 3.42 -19.07 14.88
CA LEU A 14 3.05 -19.67 16.16
C LEU A 14 1.64 -20.25 16.16
N PHE A 15 0.94 -20.18 15.03
CA PHE A 15 -0.46 -20.59 14.86
C PHE A 15 -1.42 -19.87 15.83
N ILE A 16 -1.02 -18.73 16.38
CA ILE A 16 -1.81 -17.96 17.35
C ILE A 16 -2.98 -17.26 16.67
N SER A 17 -4.09 -17.10 17.38
CA SER A 17 -5.31 -16.45 16.90
C SER A 17 -5.52 -15.05 17.46
N THR A 18 -4.70 -14.62 18.41
CA THR A 18 -4.76 -13.33 19.10
C THR A 18 -3.35 -12.83 19.37
N VAL A 19 -3.18 -11.52 19.57
CA VAL A 19 -1.89 -10.95 19.99
C VAL A 19 -1.51 -11.50 21.37
N PRO A 20 -0.26 -11.90 21.60
CA PRO A 20 0.17 -12.36 22.94
C PRO A 20 0.08 -11.23 23.97
N GLU A 21 -0.43 -11.55 25.16
CA GLU A 21 -0.49 -10.57 26.24
C GLU A 21 0.91 -10.22 26.78
N LYS A 22 1.05 -9.00 27.31
CA LYS A 22 2.22 -8.52 28.08
C LYS A 22 3.53 -8.55 27.29
N LEU A 23 3.50 -8.05 26.06
CA LEU A 23 4.71 -7.79 25.30
C LEU A 23 5.56 -6.70 25.99
N PRO A 24 6.89 -6.68 25.80
CA PRO A 24 7.74 -5.62 26.35
C PRO A 24 7.29 -4.22 25.90
N GLU A 25 7.07 -3.28 26.82
CA GLU A 25 6.62 -1.91 26.49
C GLU A 25 7.58 -1.15 25.56
N GLY A 26 8.86 -1.54 25.58
CA GLY A 26 9.90 -0.98 24.72
C GLY A 26 9.88 -1.48 23.28
N THR A 27 8.95 -2.37 22.90
CA THR A 27 8.87 -2.96 21.55
C THR A 27 8.73 -1.87 20.49
N GLN A 28 9.59 -1.93 19.48
CA GLN A 28 9.61 -1.05 18.31
C GLN A 28 9.15 -1.80 17.06
N ILE A 29 9.44 -3.10 16.97
CA ILE A 29 9.04 -3.96 15.86
C ILE A 29 8.28 -5.14 16.44
N LEU A 30 7.04 -5.34 16.00
CA LEU A 30 6.23 -6.49 16.37
C LEU A 30 5.92 -7.31 15.12
N LEU A 31 6.44 -8.54 15.08
CA LEU A 31 6.22 -9.47 13.99
C LEU A 31 5.17 -10.51 14.41
N LEU A 32 4.05 -10.54 13.71
CA LEU A 32 2.93 -11.48 13.94
C LEU A 32 2.57 -12.21 12.65
N GLN A 33 3.49 -12.31 11.70
CA GLN A 33 3.25 -12.88 10.38
C GLN A 33 2.97 -14.39 10.45
N SER A 34 2.26 -14.91 9.45
CA SER A 34 2.00 -16.36 9.30
C SER A 34 1.26 -16.95 10.52
N ASN A 35 0.21 -16.28 10.97
CA ASN A 35 -0.61 -16.72 12.11
C ASN A 35 -2.09 -16.84 11.71
N ASN A 36 -2.96 -17.11 12.68
CA ASN A 36 -4.40 -17.27 12.50
C ASN A 36 -5.18 -16.08 13.09
N ILE A 37 -4.56 -14.89 13.16
CA ILE A 37 -5.18 -13.70 13.74
C ILE A 37 -6.25 -13.21 12.77
N VAL A 38 -7.46 -13.03 13.28
CA VAL A 38 -8.60 -12.49 12.53
C VAL A 38 -8.92 -11.05 12.91
N LYS A 39 -8.48 -10.64 14.11
CA LYS A 39 -8.77 -9.34 14.70
C LYS A 39 -7.69 -8.97 15.72
N VAL A 40 -7.38 -7.68 15.78
CA VAL A 40 -6.59 -7.01 16.81
C VAL A 40 -7.44 -5.92 17.41
N GLU A 41 -7.65 -5.98 18.72
CA GLU A 41 -8.34 -4.91 19.46
C GLU A 41 -7.34 -3.81 19.83
N GLN A 42 -7.80 -2.55 19.85
CA GLN A 42 -6.95 -1.42 20.23
C GLN A 42 -6.23 -1.65 21.57
N SER A 43 -6.94 -2.21 22.55
CA SER A 43 -6.42 -2.45 23.90
C SER A 43 -5.26 -3.46 23.96
N GLU A 44 -5.07 -4.28 22.91
CA GLU A 44 -3.98 -5.25 22.86
C GLU A 44 -2.65 -4.59 22.51
N LEU A 45 -2.67 -3.44 21.82
CA LEU A 45 -1.47 -2.75 21.34
C LEU A 45 -1.33 -1.32 21.86
N ASP A 46 -2.32 -0.76 22.55
CA ASP A 46 -2.32 0.65 22.94
C ASP A 46 -1.14 1.06 23.84
N TYR A 47 -0.61 0.14 24.65
CA TYR A 47 0.51 0.39 25.55
C TYR A 47 1.87 0.36 24.83
N LEU A 48 1.94 -0.20 23.62
CA LEU A 48 3.16 -0.27 22.80
C LEU A 48 3.42 1.05 22.08
N LYS A 49 3.64 2.12 22.85
CA LYS A 49 3.78 3.48 22.32
C LYS A 49 4.98 3.67 21.40
N ASN A 50 6.00 2.84 21.51
CA ASN A 50 7.23 2.95 20.72
C ASN A 50 7.18 2.16 19.40
N LEU A 51 6.05 1.53 19.07
CA LEU A 51 5.94 0.69 17.89
C LEU A 51 6.11 1.53 16.61
N THR A 52 7.13 1.18 15.82
CA THR A 52 7.45 1.79 14.53
C THR A 52 7.08 0.88 13.37
N GLU A 53 7.03 -0.44 13.58
CA GLU A 53 6.70 -1.43 12.57
C GLU A 53 5.81 -2.52 13.16
N LEU A 54 4.75 -2.84 12.44
CA LEU A 54 3.80 -3.89 12.78
C LEU A 54 3.59 -4.77 11.57
N ASP A 55 3.94 -6.04 11.71
CA ASP A 55 3.72 -7.05 10.69
C ASP A 55 2.54 -7.96 11.04
N LEU A 56 1.45 -7.84 10.29
CA LEU A 56 0.24 -8.65 10.36
C LEU A 56 0.01 -9.43 9.05
N SER A 57 1.04 -9.59 8.23
CA SER A 57 0.95 -10.31 6.96
C SER A 57 0.63 -11.79 7.16
N GLN A 58 0.09 -12.43 6.13
CA GLN A 58 -0.22 -13.87 6.13
C GLN A 58 -1.08 -14.31 7.34
N ASN A 59 -2.15 -13.56 7.60
CA ASN A 59 -3.13 -13.85 8.64
C ASN A 59 -4.53 -14.04 8.01
N SER A 60 -5.60 -13.90 8.79
CA SER A 60 -6.98 -14.09 8.33
C SER A 60 -7.85 -12.84 8.50
N PHE A 61 -7.25 -11.64 8.38
CA PHE A 61 -8.00 -10.38 8.42
C PHE A 61 -8.91 -10.26 7.18
N SER A 62 -10.19 -10.04 7.41
CA SER A 62 -11.19 -9.95 6.33
C SER A 62 -11.85 -8.57 6.22
N ASP A 63 -11.90 -7.83 7.33
CA ASP A 63 -12.38 -6.46 7.39
C ASP A 63 -11.24 -5.51 7.81
N ILE A 64 -11.26 -4.30 7.25
CA ILE A 64 -10.32 -3.24 7.60
C ILE A 64 -10.45 -2.80 9.06
N TRP A 65 -11.63 -2.93 9.64
CA TRP A 65 -11.86 -2.52 11.02
C TRP A 65 -11.35 -3.56 12.02
N ASP A 66 -10.92 -4.73 11.53
CA ASP A 66 -10.42 -5.80 12.38
C ASP A 66 -9.04 -5.50 12.96
N PHE A 67 -8.26 -4.55 12.43
CA PHE A 67 -6.93 -4.27 12.99
C PHE A 67 -6.93 -3.26 14.15
N GLY A 68 -8.05 -2.63 14.50
CA GLY A 68 -8.19 -1.85 15.74
C GLY A 68 -7.19 -0.70 15.96
N LEU A 69 -6.30 -0.38 15.00
CA LEU A 69 -5.16 0.52 15.18
C LEU A 69 -5.60 1.98 15.20
N LYS A 70 -5.50 2.60 16.37
CA LYS A 70 -5.72 4.02 16.63
C LYS A 70 -4.58 4.53 17.50
N ASN A 71 -4.23 5.80 17.31
CA ASN A 71 -3.26 6.50 18.16
C ASN A 71 -1.92 5.76 18.29
N MET A 72 -1.36 5.33 17.14
CA MET A 72 -0.02 4.77 17.03
C MET A 72 0.93 5.83 16.46
N PRO A 73 1.36 6.83 17.25
CA PRO A 73 2.01 8.03 16.74
C PRO A 73 3.39 7.77 16.12
N HIS A 74 4.01 6.64 16.43
CA HIS A 74 5.33 6.29 15.93
C HIS A 74 5.30 5.24 14.83
N LEU A 75 4.13 4.70 14.46
CA LEU A 75 4.04 3.65 13.45
C LEU A 75 4.37 4.22 12.06
N LEU A 76 5.37 3.64 11.42
CA LEU A 76 5.91 4.04 10.11
C LEU A 76 5.63 2.99 9.03
N SER A 77 5.66 1.71 9.37
CA SER A 77 5.38 0.61 8.44
C SER A 77 4.27 -0.29 8.98
N LEU A 78 3.33 -0.65 8.09
CA LEU A 78 2.24 -1.59 8.38
C LEU A 78 2.14 -2.61 7.24
N HIS A 79 2.32 -3.88 7.61
CA HIS A 79 2.20 -5.02 6.71
C HIS A 79 0.87 -5.73 6.92
N LEU A 80 0.08 -5.82 5.86
CA LEU A 80 -1.24 -6.47 5.81
C LEU A 80 -1.37 -7.35 4.57
N GLU A 81 -0.29 -7.60 3.84
CA GLU A 81 -0.25 -8.45 2.67
C GLU A 81 -0.63 -9.90 2.99
N GLU A 82 -1.15 -10.61 1.99
CA GLU A 82 -1.58 -12.01 2.12
C GLU A 82 -2.66 -12.25 3.19
N ASN A 83 -3.57 -11.29 3.33
CA ASN A 83 -4.80 -11.42 4.10
C ASN A 83 -6.02 -11.57 3.18
N GLN A 84 -7.23 -11.39 3.71
CA GLN A 84 -8.50 -11.62 3.01
C GLN A 84 -9.31 -10.31 2.87
N LEU A 85 -8.66 -9.15 2.97
CA LEU A 85 -9.32 -7.84 2.90
C LEU A 85 -10.01 -7.65 1.55
N ALA A 86 -11.31 -7.34 1.57
CA ALA A 86 -12.12 -7.23 0.35
C ALA A 86 -12.42 -5.79 -0.08
N GLU A 87 -12.48 -4.85 0.87
CA GLU A 87 -12.84 -3.46 0.62
C GLU A 87 -12.04 -2.50 1.51
N LEU A 88 -11.77 -1.29 1.01
CA LEU A 88 -11.23 -0.17 1.78
C LEU A 88 -12.27 0.98 1.82
N PRO A 89 -13.13 1.04 2.86
CA PRO A 89 -14.01 2.16 3.11
C PRO A 89 -13.27 3.49 3.35
N ASP A 90 -14.00 4.60 3.34
CA ASP A 90 -13.44 5.91 3.69
C ASP A 90 -12.85 5.89 5.12
N ASN A 91 -11.73 6.59 5.32
CA ASN A 91 -11.04 6.72 6.61
C ASN A 91 -10.40 5.43 7.17
N SER A 92 -10.24 4.38 6.35
CA SER A 92 -9.63 3.09 6.71
C SER A 92 -8.34 3.22 7.53
N PHE A 93 -7.51 4.22 7.23
CA PHE A 93 -6.20 4.43 7.88
C PHE A 93 -6.04 5.82 8.51
N SER A 94 -7.15 6.53 8.76
CA SER A 94 -7.14 7.95 9.16
C SER A 94 -6.42 8.26 10.48
N SER A 95 -6.22 7.26 11.33
CA SER A 95 -5.50 7.36 12.61
C SER A 95 -3.97 7.21 12.47
N LEU A 96 -3.45 6.84 11.30
CA LEU A 96 -2.04 6.48 11.08
C LEU A 96 -1.27 7.61 10.37
N ALA A 97 -1.33 8.82 10.92
CA ALA A 97 -0.85 10.03 10.26
C ALA A 97 0.67 10.05 9.94
N ASN A 98 1.47 9.23 10.62
CA ASN A 98 2.93 9.14 10.42
C ASN A 98 3.34 7.94 9.56
N LEU A 99 2.38 7.14 9.08
CA LEU A 99 2.67 5.97 8.26
C LEU A 99 3.36 6.39 6.96
N GLN A 100 4.45 5.70 6.63
CA GLN A 100 5.28 5.91 5.46
C GLN A 100 5.16 4.75 4.47
N GLU A 101 4.91 3.54 4.97
CA GLU A 101 4.82 2.32 4.16
C GLU A 101 3.57 1.53 4.52
N LEU A 102 2.81 1.16 3.48
CA LEU A 102 1.59 0.38 3.61
C LEU A 102 1.57 -0.74 2.57
N TYR A 103 1.53 -1.97 3.06
CA TYR A 103 1.52 -3.17 2.25
C TYR A 103 0.15 -3.85 2.33
N LEU A 104 -0.57 -3.89 1.20
CA LEU A 104 -1.90 -4.47 1.03
C LEU A 104 -1.93 -5.44 -0.16
N ASN A 105 -0.77 -5.81 -0.67
CA ASN A 105 -0.65 -6.74 -1.79
C ASN A 105 -1.19 -8.13 -1.44
N HIS A 106 -1.58 -8.91 -2.46
CA HIS A 106 -2.09 -10.27 -2.30
C HIS A 106 -3.29 -10.39 -1.33
N ASN A 107 -4.14 -9.36 -1.30
CA ASN A 107 -5.44 -9.41 -0.63
C ASN A 107 -6.55 -9.69 -1.65
N GLN A 108 -7.80 -9.49 -1.24
CA GLN A 108 -8.98 -9.67 -2.08
C GLN A 108 -9.67 -8.35 -2.45
N ILE A 109 -8.93 -7.24 -2.44
CA ILE A 109 -9.51 -5.90 -2.51
C ILE A 109 -10.14 -5.68 -3.89
N ARG A 110 -11.46 -5.46 -3.90
CA ARG A 110 -12.26 -5.19 -5.11
C ARG A 110 -12.73 -3.73 -5.18
N ARG A 111 -12.80 -3.05 -4.03
CA ARG A 111 -13.31 -1.68 -3.92
C ARG A 111 -12.46 -0.87 -2.96
N ILE A 112 -12.12 0.35 -3.39
CA ILE A 112 -11.44 1.36 -2.57
C ILE A 112 -12.29 2.62 -2.68
N SER A 113 -12.73 3.16 -1.55
CA SER A 113 -13.51 4.39 -1.51
C SER A 113 -12.62 5.63 -1.72
N PRO A 114 -13.17 6.75 -2.22
CA PRO A 114 -12.37 7.93 -2.56
C PRO A 114 -11.50 8.50 -1.44
N GLN A 115 -11.91 8.34 -0.17
CA GLN A 115 -11.19 8.83 1.01
C GLN A 115 -10.62 7.70 1.87
N ALA A 116 -10.41 6.50 1.31
CA ALA A 116 -9.87 5.36 2.05
C ALA A 116 -8.50 5.65 2.69
N PHE A 117 -7.67 6.40 1.97
CA PHE A 117 -6.31 6.78 2.41
C PHE A 117 -6.25 8.17 3.07
N LEU A 118 -7.40 8.77 3.43
CA LEU A 118 -7.41 10.06 4.12
C LEU A 118 -6.62 9.95 5.42
N GLY A 119 -5.75 10.92 5.69
CA GLY A 119 -4.85 10.94 6.85
C GLY A 119 -3.42 10.47 6.55
N LEU A 120 -3.19 9.76 5.44
CA LEU A 120 -1.89 9.22 5.05
C LEU A 120 -1.00 10.24 4.30
N GLY A 121 -0.91 11.47 4.81
CA GLY A 121 -0.18 12.56 4.15
C GLY A 121 1.34 12.35 4.03
N ASN A 122 1.90 11.48 4.88
CA ASN A 122 3.33 11.13 4.92
C ASN A 122 3.67 9.82 4.19
N LEU A 123 2.68 9.17 3.56
CA LEU A 123 2.89 7.88 2.92
C LEU A 123 3.82 8.02 1.71
N LEU A 124 4.87 7.21 1.68
CA LEU A 124 5.90 7.18 0.64
C LEU A 124 5.74 5.94 -0.25
N ARG A 125 5.32 4.81 0.31
CA ARG A 125 5.16 3.53 -0.40
C ARG A 125 3.77 2.95 -0.18
N LEU A 126 3.12 2.61 -1.30
CA LEU A 126 1.81 1.94 -1.29
C LEU A 126 1.84 0.73 -2.22
N HIS A 127 1.62 -0.44 -1.64
CA HIS A 127 1.56 -1.71 -2.36
C HIS A 127 0.13 -2.24 -2.38
N LEU A 128 -0.49 -2.25 -3.56
CA LEU A 128 -1.83 -2.74 -3.86
C LEU A 128 -1.80 -3.87 -4.90
N ASN A 129 -0.62 -4.37 -5.26
CA ASN A 129 -0.48 -5.34 -6.32
C ASN A 129 -1.15 -6.68 -5.99
N SER A 130 -1.57 -7.42 -7.01
CA SER A 130 -2.21 -8.73 -6.88
C SER A 130 -3.47 -8.70 -6.02
N ASN A 131 -4.37 -7.74 -6.31
CA ASN A 131 -5.72 -7.65 -5.76
C ASN A 131 -6.75 -7.88 -6.88
N PHE A 132 -8.03 -7.58 -6.64
CA PHE A 132 -9.12 -7.75 -7.60
C PHE A 132 -9.73 -6.42 -8.07
N LEU A 133 -8.94 -5.34 -8.10
CA LEU A 133 -9.39 -4.06 -8.62
C LEU A 133 -9.67 -4.19 -10.13
N ARG A 134 -10.72 -3.50 -10.58
CA ARG A 134 -11.12 -3.44 -12.00
C ARG A 134 -10.97 -2.06 -12.62
N THR A 135 -10.78 -1.05 -11.79
CA THR A 135 -10.60 0.34 -12.20
C THR A 135 -9.54 0.98 -11.31
N ILE A 136 -8.97 2.09 -11.78
CA ILE A 136 -8.18 2.99 -10.94
C ILE A 136 -8.95 4.30 -10.82
N ASP A 137 -9.29 4.71 -9.60
CA ASP A 137 -9.93 5.99 -9.35
C ASP A 137 -8.89 7.04 -8.94
N SER A 138 -8.77 8.11 -9.72
CA SER A 138 -7.83 9.20 -9.44
C SER A 138 -8.02 9.85 -8.06
N ARG A 139 -9.21 9.71 -7.45
CA ARG A 139 -9.52 10.32 -6.15
C ARG A 139 -8.74 9.69 -5.00
N TRP A 140 -8.38 8.40 -5.08
CA TRP A 140 -7.59 7.71 -4.06
C TRP A 140 -6.27 8.41 -3.77
N PHE A 141 -5.69 9.02 -4.80
CA PHE A 141 -4.36 9.61 -4.76
C PHE A 141 -4.36 11.09 -4.37
N GLN A 142 -5.52 11.75 -4.28
CA GLN A 142 -5.62 13.17 -3.94
C GLN A 142 -5.11 13.48 -2.53
N VAL A 143 -5.16 12.47 -1.65
CA VAL A 143 -4.75 12.55 -0.24
C VAL A 143 -3.36 11.96 0.02
N LEU A 144 -2.60 11.65 -1.03
CA LEU A 144 -1.27 11.02 -0.96
C LEU A 144 -0.19 11.91 -1.61
N PRO A 145 0.01 13.16 -1.14
CA PRO A 145 0.91 14.11 -1.80
C PRO A 145 2.39 13.70 -1.76
N SER A 146 2.79 12.88 -0.79
CA SER A 146 4.19 12.48 -0.55
C SER A 146 4.57 11.15 -1.24
N LEU A 147 3.61 10.49 -1.90
CA LEU A 147 3.83 9.14 -2.41
C LEU A 147 4.91 9.10 -3.49
N GLU A 148 5.90 8.24 -3.30
CA GLU A 148 7.04 8.06 -4.21
C GLU A 148 6.96 6.74 -4.98
N ILE A 149 6.40 5.68 -4.37
CA ILE A 149 6.33 4.35 -4.96
C ILE A 149 4.88 3.85 -4.89
N LEU A 150 4.34 3.51 -6.06
CA LEU A 150 3.04 2.88 -6.20
C LEU A 150 3.18 1.56 -6.98
N MET A 151 2.84 0.46 -6.31
CA MET A 151 2.74 -0.86 -6.93
C MET A 151 1.28 -1.27 -6.98
N ILE A 152 0.69 -1.33 -8.18
CA ILE A 152 -0.73 -1.69 -8.35
C ILE A 152 -0.93 -2.77 -9.43
N GLY A 153 0.17 -3.37 -9.90
CA GLY A 153 0.17 -4.48 -10.85
C GLY A 153 -0.66 -5.70 -10.41
N GLY A 154 -0.96 -6.63 -11.29
CA GLY A 154 -1.73 -7.84 -10.98
C GLY A 154 -3.21 -7.59 -10.67
N ASN A 155 -3.72 -6.38 -10.93
CA ASN A 155 -5.15 -6.03 -10.85
C ASN A 155 -5.74 -5.98 -12.26
N LYS A 156 -6.93 -6.57 -12.48
CA LYS A 156 -7.55 -6.71 -13.82
C LYS A 156 -8.21 -5.41 -14.30
N VAL A 157 -7.39 -4.40 -14.59
CA VAL A 157 -7.80 -3.08 -15.08
C VAL A 157 -7.61 -3.02 -16.59
N ASP A 158 -8.68 -2.77 -17.34
CA ASP A 158 -8.62 -2.82 -18.81
C ASP A 158 -7.97 -1.59 -19.45
N ALA A 159 -8.06 -0.42 -18.79
CA ALA A 159 -7.50 0.83 -19.31
C ALA A 159 -7.07 1.82 -18.21
N ILE A 160 -6.08 2.65 -18.53
CA ILE A 160 -5.74 3.85 -17.75
C ILE A 160 -6.31 5.08 -18.43
N LEU A 161 -7.12 5.84 -17.69
CA LEU A 161 -7.84 7.03 -18.16
C LEU A 161 -7.01 8.31 -17.99
N ASP A 162 -7.49 9.39 -18.60
CA ASP A 162 -6.91 10.72 -18.50
C ASP A 162 -6.64 11.13 -17.06
N MET A 163 -5.43 11.63 -16.80
CA MET A 163 -5.04 12.24 -15.53
C MET A 163 -5.20 11.29 -14.32
N ASN A 164 -5.24 9.97 -14.52
CA ASN A 164 -5.50 9.01 -13.45
C ASN A 164 -4.57 9.17 -12.24
N PHE A 165 -3.32 9.57 -12.50
CA PHE A 165 -2.28 9.73 -11.48
C PHE A 165 -1.87 11.20 -11.25
N ARG A 166 -2.67 12.17 -11.72
CA ARG A 166 -2.29 13.59 -11.73
C ARG A 166 -1.90 14.17 -10.37
N ALA A 167 -2.46 13.64 -9.29
CA ALA A 167 -2.14 14.08 -7.93
C ALA A 167 -0.74 13.66 -7.46
N LEU A 168 -0.17 12.59 -8.03
CA LEU A 168 1.06 11.94 -7.57
C LEU A 168 2.32 12.63 -8.11
N SER A 169 2.47 13.92 -7.84
CA SER A 169 3.58 14.72 -8.38
C SER A 169 4.97 14.34 -7.86
N ASN A 170 5.06 13.67 -6.70
CA ASN A 170 6.29 13.15 -6.11
C ASN A 170 6.60 11.70 -6.50
N LEU A 171 5.74 11.06 -7.30
CA LEU A 171 5.92 9.66 -7.67
C LEU A 171 7.18 9.48 -8.49
N ARG A 172 8.02 8.53 -8.05
CA ARG A 172 9.28 8.14 -8.69
C ARG A 172 9.16 6.80 -9.39
N SER A 173 8.38 5.87 -8.84
CA SER A 173 8.21 4.53 -9.38
C SER A 173 6.73 4.16 -9.47
N LEU A 174 6.30 3.73 -10.66
CA LEU A 174 4.95 3.25 -10.93
C LEU A 174 5.01 1.87 -11.58
N VAL A 175 4.44 0.86 -10.91
CA VAL A 175 4.40 -0.52 -11.41
C VAL A 175 2.96 -0.90 -11.74
N LEU A 176 2.69 -1.06 -13.04
CA LEU A 176 1.41 -1.44 -13.63
C LEU A 176 1.48 -2.82 -14.30
N ALA A 177 2.41 -3.66 -13.87
CA ALA A 177 2.66 -4.95 -14.49
C ALA A 177 1.49 -5.93 -14.31
N GLY A 178 1.16 -6.77 -15.28
CA GLY A 178 0.16 -7.83 -15.10
C GLY A 178 -1.28 -7.33 -14.94
N MET A 179 -1.64 -6.18 -15.51
CA MET A 179 -2.94 -5.54 -15.26
C MET A 179 -4.04 -5.85 -16.30
N ASN A 180 -3.71 -6.56 -17.38
CA ASN A 180 -4.56 -6.73 -18.58
C ASN A 180 -4.85 -5.45 -19.36
N LEU A 181 -4.03 -4.40 -19.20
CA LEU A 181 -4.24 -3.12 -19.88
C LEU A 181 -4.24 -3.31 -21.39
N ARG A 182 -5.30 -2.83 -22.05
CA ARG A 182 -5.43 -2.78 -23.51
C ARG A 182 -5.16 -1.40 -24.06
N GLU A 183 -5.48 -0.38 -23.26
CA GLU A 183 -5.38 1.02 -23.64
C GLU A 183 -4.79 1.86 -22.50
N ILE A 184 -3.93 2.80 -22.87
CA ILE A 184 -3.44 3.85 -21.99
C ILE A 184 -3.70 5.17 -22.70
N SER A 185 -4.50 6.04 -22.08
CA SER A 185 -4.77 7.37 -22.61
C SER A 185 -3.49 8.18 -22.83
N ASP A 186 -3.49 9.00 -23.88
CA ASP A 186 -2.44 9.99 -24.16
C ASP A 186 -2.16 10.95 -22.98
N TYR A 187 -3.16 11.15 -22.11
CA TYR A 187 -3.08 12.03 -20.93
C TYR A 187 -3.00 11.27 -19.61
N ALA A 188 -2.83 9.94 -19.63
CA ALA A 188 -2.83 9.08 -18.44
C ALA A 188 -1.75 9.45 -17.41
N LEU A 189 -0.55 9.82 -17.91
CA LEU A 189 0.64 10.09 -17.08
C LEU A 189 0.84 11.59 -16.77
N VAL A 190 -0.12 12.44 -17.14
CA VAL A 190 -0.06 13.88 -16.82
C VAL A 190 0.03 14.08 -15.32
N GLY A 191 1.00 14.88 -14.86
CA GLY A 191 1.21 15.21 -13.45
C GLY A 191 2.35 14.45 -12.77
N LEU A 192 2.82 13.33 -13.36
CA LEU A 192 3.92 12.50 -12.86
C LEU A 192 5.30 13.11 -13.16
N LYS A 193 5.54 14.33 -12.66
CA LYS A 193 6.70 15.16 -13.03
C LYS A 193 8.05 14.57 -12.61
N ASN A 194 8.07 13.79 -11.52
CA ASN A 194 9.28 13.22 -10.93
C ASN A 194 9.42 11.72 -11.24
N LEU A 195 8.64 11.18 -12.18
CA LEU A 195 8.66 9.75 -12.47
C LEU A 195 9.98 9.34 -13.12
N GLU A 196 10.64 8.35 -12.51
CA GLU A 196 11.93 7.83 -12.93
C GLU A 196 11.82 6.38 -13.44
N SER A 197 10.88 5.61 -12.91
CA SER A 197 10.67 4.20 -13.25
C SER A 197 9.20 3.93 -13.56
N LEU A 198 8.95 3.23 -14.66
CA LEU A 198 7.62 2.83 -15.11
C LEU A 198 7.68 1.43 -15.70
N SER A 199 6.83 0.53 -15.20
CA SER A 199 6.66 -0.81 -15.78
C SER A 199 5.22 -1.02 -16.24
N PHE A 200 5.07 -1.41 -17.50
CA PHE A 200 3.85 -1.93 -18.12
C PHE A 200 4.00 -3.41 -18.51
N TYR A 201 4.98 -4.11 -17.93
CA TYR A 201 5.23 -5.53 -18.17
C TYR A 201 3.94 -6.37 -18.12
N ASP A 202 3.85 -7.42 -18.93
CA ASP A 202 2.75 -8.40 -18.87
C ASP A 202 1.35 -7.74 -18.97
N ASN A 203 1.16 -6.91 -20.00
CA ASN A 203 -0.13 -6.32 -20.34
C ASN A 203 -0.53 -6.65 -21.79
N ASN A 204 -1.75 -6.28 -22.18
CA ASN A 204 -2.33 -6.57 -23.49
C ASN A 204 -2.32 -5.35 -24.41
N LEU A 205 -1.29 -4.51 -24.30
CA LEU A 205 -1.19 -3.27 -25.08
C LEU A 205 -0.94 -3.59 -26.55
N ILE A 206 -1.79 -3.06 -27.43
CA ILE A 206 -1.66 -3.26 -28.89
C ILE A 206 -0.48 -2.47 -29.46
N SER A 207 -0.09 -1.38 -28.79
CA SER A 207 1.04 -0.55 -29.18
C SER A 207 1.62 0.20 -27.99
N VAL A 208 2.87 0.64 -28.13
CA VAL A 208 3.53 1.49 -27.14
C VAL A 208 2.82 2.86 -27.06
N PRO A 209 2.40 3.33 -25.86
CA PRO A 209 1.65 4.57 -25.69
C PRO A 209 2.57 5.81 -25.76
N LYS A 210 3.08 6.11 -26.96
CA LYS A 210 4.12 7.13 -27.18
C LYS A 210 3.75 8.52 -26.63
N ARG A 211 2.50 8.95 -26.79
CA ARG A 211 2.03 10.27 -26.33
C ARG A 211 1.92 10.36 -24.81
N ALA A 212 1.50 9.28 -24.15
CA ALA A 212 1.52 9.21 -22.69
C ALA A 212 2.95 9.26 -22.16
N LEU A 213 3.88 8.52 -22.77
CA LEU A 213 5.30 8.52 -22.40
C LEU A 213 5.97 9.89 -22.58
N GLN A 214 5.52 10.71 -23.54
CA GLN A 214 6.00 12.09 -23.68
C GLN A 214 5.65 12.99 -22.49
N GLN A 215 4.66 12.63 -21.66
CA GLN A 215 4.28 13.38 -20.47
C GLN A 215 5.25 13.17 -19.28
N VAL A 216 6.15 12.18 -19.37
CA VAL A 216 7.09 11.81 -18.31
C VAL A 216 8.55 11.89 -18.81
N PRO A 217 9.06 13.10 -19.13
CA PRO A 217 10.38 13.26 -19.73
C PRO A 217 11.56 12.89 -18.80
N GLY A 218 11.31 12.75 -17.49
CA GLY A 218 12.31 12.35 -16.49
C GLY A 218 12.52 10.85 -16.37
N LEU A 219 11.81 10.04 -17.17
CA LEU A 219 11.83 8.58 -17.08
C LEU A 219 13.22 8.03 -17.42
N LYS A 220 13.79 7.25 -16.50
CA LYS A 220 15.11 6.63 -16.61
C LYS A 220 15.01 5.14 -16.93
N PHE A 221 13.96 4.49 -16.42
CA PHE A 221 13.69 3.08 -16.61
C PHE A 221 12.27 2.89 -17.12
N LEU A 222 12.15 2.17 -18.23
CA LEU A 222 10.88 1.80 -18.84
C LEU A 222 10.91 0.30 -19.15
N ASP A 223 9.95 -0.41 -18.58
CA ASP A 223 9.76 -1.83 -18.80
C ASP A 223 8.43 -2.08 -19.52
N LEU A 224 8.50 -2.77 -20.66
CA LEU A 224 7.39 -3.01 -21.59
C LEU A 224 7.24 -4.49 -21.97
N ASN A 225 8.19 -5.36 -21.58
CA ASN A 225 8.44 -6.66 -22.23
C ASN A 225 8.09 -7.83 -21.34
#